data_AF-A0A1L4BJ79-F1
#
_entry.id   AF-A0A1L4BJ79-F1
#
_cell.length_a   1.000
_cell.length_b   1.000
_cell.length_c   1.000
_cell.angle_alpha   90.00
_cell.angle_beta   90.00
_cell.angle_gamma   90.00
#
_symmetry.space_group_name_H-M   'P 1'
#
loop_
_entity.id
_entity.type
_entity.pdbx_description
1 polymer ?
#
loop_
_entity_poly.entity_id
_entity_poly.type
_entity_poly.pdbx_seq_one_letter_code
_entity_poly.pdbx_strand_id
1 'polypeptide(L)'
;MLVLFALLLVGVVAVEPVYLGDLPMENKGLFEGDIILRPRPRYVARSGAPYLHLRWPYGRIPYVIDRRLWTKQKAIIGAMNEYHKKTCIRFIPRTTERDYIRIYKGKGCSSGVGKWVQGQLLSLGEGCYSRGIILHELGHAIGFYHEHKRSDRDKYLRVHWGNIRKGFEEEFIMKAPRQNILYTAFDYQSIMLYGETAFSKDGRSKTLTAKNGARLLPVYKKTGLSKSDAEDVNRMYRCRRNARE
;
A
#
# COMPACT_ATOMS: atom_id res chain seq x y z
N MET A 1 32.18 61.23 2.37
CA MET A 1 32.28 59.79 2.05
C MET A 1 31.01 59.10 2.55
N LEU A 2 30.11 58.71 1.66
CA LEU A 2 28.92 57.89 2.00
C LEU A 2 29.32 56.42 2.04
N VAL A 3 29.02 55.74 3.15
CA VAL A 3 29.18 54.28 3.28
C VAL A 3 27.86 53.63 2.88
N LEU A 4 27.85 52.95 1.73
CA LEU A 4 26.70 52.14 1.28
C LEU A 4 26.70 50.82 2.08
N PHE A 5 25.69 50.61 2.92
CA PHE A 5 25.41 49.29 3.49
C PHE A 5 24.63 48.46 2.45
N ALA A 6 25.31 47.48 1.85
CA ALA A 6 24.66 46.47 1.02
C ALA A 6 23.96 45.45 1.95
N LEU A 7 22.63 45.53 2.03
CA LEU A 7 21.80 44.50 2.64
C LEU A 7 21.79 43.26 1.74
N LEU A 8 22.56 42.24 2.14
CA LEU A 8 22.48 40.90 1.56
C LEU A 8 21.14 40.26 1.97
N LEU A 9 20.17 40.32 1.05
CA LEU A 9 18.96 39.51 1.11
C LEU A 9 19.35 38.04 0.94
N VAL A 10 19.48 37.32 2.07
CA VAL A 10 19.55 35.86 2.07
C VAL A 10 18.17 35.35 1.68
N GLY A 11 17.98 35.08 0.39
CA GLY A 11 16.80 34.41 -0.11
C GLY A 11 16.71 33.02 0.50
N VAL A 12 15.69 32.80 1.35
CA VAL A 12 15.32 31.46 1.78
C VAL A 12 14.80 30.74 0.53
N VAL A 13 15.65 29.90 -0.07
CA VAL A 13 15.21 28.99 -1.14
C VAL A 13 14.24 28.02 -0.48
N ALA A 14 12.95 28.21 -0.73
CA ALA A 14 11.95 27.23 -0.39
C ALA A 14 12.29 25.95 -1.16
N VAL A 15 12.84 24.96 -0.46
CA VAL A 15 13.08 23.63 -1.03
C VAL A 15 11.71 23.06 -1.37
N GLU A 16 11.41 22.96 -2.67
CA GLU A 16 10.18 22.30 -3.11
C GLU A 16 10.15 20.88 -2.52
N PRO A 17 8.98 20.40 -2.06
CA PRO A 17 8.90 19.04 -1.54
C PRO A 17 9.29 18.07 -2.64
N VAL A 18 10.39 17.34 -2.43
CA VAL A 18 10.87 16.31 -3.35
C VAL A 18 9.75 15.28 -3.54
N TYR A 19 9.22 15.21 -4.75
CA TYR A 19 8.17 14.25 -5.09
C TYR A 19 8.80 12.88 -5.34
N LEU A 20 8.70 12.00 -4.35
CA LEU A 20 9.35 10.69 -4.39
C LEU A 20 8.53 9.62 -5.16
N GLY A 21 7.26 9.88 -5.50
CA GLY A 21 6.41 8.91 -6.19
C GLY A 21 6.24 7.61 -5.40
N ASP A 22 6.43 6.46 -6.07
CA ASP A 22 6.37 5.12 -5.46
C ASP A 22 7.74 4.69 -4.89
N LEU A 23 8.82 5.47 -5.05
CA LEU A 23 10.15 5.12 -4.51
C LEU A 23 10.12 4.80 -3.00
N PRO A 24 9.33 5.48 -2.16
CA PRO A 24 9.24 5.16 -0.74
C PRO A 24 8.57 3.80 -0.45
N MET A 25 7.94 3.16 -1.45
CA MET A 25 7.39 1.80 -1.36
C MET A 25 8.43 0.73 -1.75
N GLU A 26 9.55 1.12 -2.38
CA GLU A 26 10.58 0.19 -2.83
C GLU A 26 11.67 -0.07 -1.75
N ASN A 27 11.26 -0.46 -0.55
CA ASN A 27 12.18 -0.57 0.58
C ASN A 27 13.01 -1.84 0.52
N LYS A 28 14.34 -1.70 0.49
CA LYS A 28 15.26 -2.83 0.58
C LYS A 28 15.08 -3.57 1.91
N GLY A 29 14.85 -4.87 1.85
CA GLY A 29 14.72 -5.75 3.02
C GLY A 29 13.31 -5.84 3.60
N LEU A 30 12.34 -5.15 3.04
CA LEU A 30 10.92 -5.46 3.25
C LEU A 30 10.45 -6.43 2.17
N PHE A 31 9.47 -7.27 2.51
CA PHE A 31 8.93 -8.23 1.56
C PHE A 31 8.06 -7.52 0.53
N GLU A 32 8.22 -7.84 -0.75
CA GLU A 32 7.49 -7.17 -1.84
C GLU A 32 7.72 -5.65 -1.89
N GLY A 33 8.76 -5.13 -1.21
CA GLY A 33 9.10 -3.70 -1.12
C GLY A 33 8.52 -2.96 0.08
N ASP A 34 7.29 -3.25 0.50
CA ASP A 34 6.55 -2.47 1.52
C ASP A 34 5.81 -3.34 2.55
N ILE A 35 5.96 -4.67 2.50
CA ILE A 35 5.34 -5.56 3.48
C ILE A 35 6.31 -5.88 4.61
N ILE A 36 5.92 -5.51 5.83
CA ILE A 36 6.64 -5.91 7.04
C ILE A 36 6.25 -7.37 7.36
N LEU A 37 7.23 -8.27 7.42
CA LEU A 37 6.98 -9.66 7.82
C LEU A 37 6.96 -9.81 9.34
N ARG A 38 6.12 -10.72 9.83
CA ARG A 38 6.12 -11.10 11.25
C ARG A 38 7.40 -11.87 11.59
N PRO A 39 8.07 -11.60 12.73
CA PRO A 39 9.33 -12.24 13.11
C PRO A 39 9.26 -13.76 13.40
N ARG A 40 8.06 -14.38 13.37
CA ARG A 40 7.87 -15.84 13.42
C ARG A 40 6.81 -16.28 12.41
N PRO A 41 7.11 -16.33 11.11
CA PRO A 41 6.12 -16.72 10.12
C PRO A 41 5.97 -18.24 10.14
N ARG A 42 4.97 -18.77 10.86
CA ARG A 42 4.57 -20.17 10.60
C ARG A 42 3.92 -20.32 9.22
N TYR A 43 3.39 -19.23 8.64
CA TYR A 43 2.76 -19.23 7.31
C TYR A 43 2.88 -17.85 6.65
N VAL A 44 3.61 -17.76 5.53
CA VAL A 44 3.53 -16.62 4.58
C VAL A 44 2.26 -16.84 3.77
N ALA A 45 1.19 -16.10 4.05
CA ALA A 45 -0.16 -16.49 3.66
C ALA A 45 -0.79 -15.53 2.65
N ARG A 46 -1.03 -16.00 1.41
CA ARG A 46 -2.15 -15.72 0.48
C ARG A 46 -2.51 -14.27 0.11
N SER A 47 -2.78 -14.02 -1.19
CA SER A 47 -3.27 -12.75 -1.77
C SER A 47 -4.34 -12.01 -0.93
N GLY A 48 -5.11 -12.76 -0.13
CA GLY A 48 -5.79 -12.25 1.06
C GLY A 48 -5.50 -13.14 2.28
N ALA A 49 -5.42 -12.57 3.48
CA ALA A 49 -5.22 -13.25 4.76
C ALA A 49 -6.23 -14.42 4.91
N PRO A 50 -5.80 -15.69 4.70
CA PRO A 50 -6.73 -16.78 4.43
C PRO A 50 -7.26 -17.42 5.71
N TYR A 51 -6.50 -17.30 6.80
CA TYR A 51 -6.88 -17.80 8.09
C TYR A 51 -7.66 -16.72 8.84
N LEU A 52 -8.81 -17.09 9.39
CA LEU A 52 -9.68 -16.17 10.15
C LEU A 52 -8.92 -15.43 11.26
N HIS A 53 -7.91 -16.04 11.87
CA HIS A 53 -7.10 -15.41 12.93
C HIS A 53 -6.20 -14.26 12.43
N LEU A 54 -5.94 -14.18 11.12
CA LEU A 54 -5.21 -13.09 10.48
C LEU A 54 -6.14 -11.98 9.97
N ARG A 55 -7.46 -12.13 10.13
CA ARG A 55 -8.45 -11.11 9.79
C ARG A 55 -8.83 -10.30 11.02
N TRP A 56 -9.23 -9.06 10.79
CA TRP A 56 -9.77 -8.21 11.84
C TRP A 56 -11.17 -8.68 12.25
N PRO A 57 -11.43 -8.97 13.54
CA PRO A 57 -12.75 -9.40 13.98
C PRO A 57 -13.85 -8.43 13.52
N TYR A 58 -14.88 -8.97 12.87
CA TYR A 58 -16.02 -8.20 12.36
C TYR A 58 -15.64 -7.07 11.38
N GLY A 59 -14.45 -7.11 10.78
CA GLY A 59 -13.95 -6.03 9.93
C GLY A 59 -13.67 -4.72 10.67
N ARG A 60 -13.57 -4.76 12.01
CA ARG A 60 -13.28 -3.59 12.84
C ARG A 60 -11.78 -3.49 13.10
N ILE A 61 -11.19 -2.37 12.71
CA ILE A 61 -9.75 -2.14 12.72
C ILE A 61 -9.45 -0.94 13.63
N PRO A 62 -9.10 -1.18 14.91
CA PRO A 62 -8.68 -0.12 15.81
C PRO A 62 -7.40 0.55 15.30
N TYR A 63 -7.32 1.88 15.36
CA TYR A 63 -6.13 2.61 14.93
C TYR A 63 -5.77 3.77 15.85
N VAL A 64 -4.49 4.16 15.81
CA VAL A 64 -3.95 5.39 16.37
C VAL A 64 -3.13 6.09 15.29
N ILE A 65 -3.28 7.41 15.16
CA ILE A 65 -2.43 8.24 14.30
C ILE A 65 -1.43 8.98 15.18
N ASP A 66 -0.14 8.73 14.96
CA ASP A 66 0.94 9.43 15.67
C ASP A 66 0.85 10.94 15.45
N ARG A 67 1.17 11.71 16.49
CA ARG A 67 1.17 13.18 16.48
C ARG A 67 1.90 13.80 15.29
N ARG A 68 2.99 13.18 14.85
CA ARG A 68 3.80 13.63 13.71
C ARG A 68 3.06 13.60 12.36
N LEU A 69 1.90 12.95 12.29
CA LEU A 69 1.05 12.86 11.09
C LEU A 69 -0.26 13.67 11.22
N TRP A 70 -0.44 14.50 12.25
CA TRP A 70 -1.68 15.29 12.40
C TRP A 70 -1.98 16.18 11.20
N THR A 71 -0.96 16.80 10.60
CA THR A 71 -1.14 17.61 9.37
C THR A 71 -1.58 16.77 8.15
N LYS A 72 -1.46 15.44 8.22
CA LYS A 72 -1.88 14.48 7.18
C LYS A 72 -3.15 13.72 7.56
N GLN A 73 -3.73 13.98 8.74
CA GLN A 73 -4.89 13.25 9.26
C GLN A 73 -6.09 13.30 8.31
N LYS A 74 -6.36 14.45 7.68
CA LYS A 74 -7.45 14.58 6.70
C LYS A 74 -7.29 13.60 5.52
N ALA A 75 -6.08 13.41 5.03
CA ALA A 75 -5.80 12.46 3.94
C ALA A 75 -5.96 11.01 4.40
N ILE A 76 -5.43 10.68 5.58
CA ILE A 76 -5.54 9.34 6.19
C ILE A 76 -7.01 8.96 6.41
N ILE A 77 -7.78 9.83 7.06
CA ILE A 77 -9.20 9.62 7.32
C ILE A 77 -9.99 9.58 6.00
N GLY A 78 -9.63 10.41 5.02
CA GLY A 78 -10.25 10.38 3.69
C GLY A 78 -10.05 9.07 2.92
N ALA A 79 -8.93 8.36 3.15
CA ALA A 79 -8.68 7.03 2.60
C ALA A 79 -9.46 5.94 3.39
N MET A 80 -9.47 6.02 4.72
CA MET A 80 -10.29 5.13 5.56
C MET A 80 -11.78 5.18 5.19
N ASN A 81 -12.30 6.39 4.96
CA ASN A 81 -13.68 6.62 4.56
C ASN A 81 -14.03 5.99 3.20
N GLU A 82 -13.06 5.77 2.31
CA GLU A 82 -13.32 5.07 1.05
C GLU A 82 -13.62 3.60 1.29
N TYR A 83 -12.83 2.93 2.14
CA TYR A 83 -13.12 1.57 2.58
C TYR A 83 -14.48 1.51 3.30
N HIS A 84 -14.83 2.51 4.12
CA HIS A 84 -16.13 2.53 4.81
C HIS A 84 -17.31 2.58 3.84
N LYS A 85 -17.18 3.35 2.74
CA LYS A 85 -18.22 3.52 1.73
C LYS A 85 -18.41 2.29 0.86
N LYS A 86 -17.32 1.61 0.49
CA LYS A 86 -17.32 0.51 -0.50
C LYS A 86 -17.37 -0.88 0.14
N THR A 87 -17.12 -0.98 1.44
CA THR A 87 -16.97 -2.27 2.13
C THR A 87 -17.56 -2.25 3.54
N CYS A 88 -17.60 -3.40 4.21
CA CYS A 88 -17.95 -3.48 5.63
C CYS A 88 -16.78 -3.18 6.60
N ILE A 89 -15.57 -2.86 6.10
CA ILE A 89 -14.44 -2.50 6.96
C ILE A 89 -14.69 -1.20 7.70
N ARG A 90 -14.41 -1.18 9.00
CA ARG A 90 -14.56 -0.01 9.87
C ARG A 90 -13.26 0.22 10.63
N PHE A 91 -12.52 1.23 10.19
CA PHE A 91 -11.42 1.83 10.96
C PHE A 91 -12.01 2.63 12.12
N ILE A 92 -11.67 2.25 13.37
CA ILE A 92 -12.20 2.88 14.57
C ILE A 92 -11.06 3.47 15.42
N PRO A 93 -11.21 4.68 15.98
CA PRO A 93 -10.22 5.19 16.93
C PRO A 93 -10.06 4.19 18.08
N ARG A 94 -8.82 3.78 18.34
CA ARG A 94 -8.52 2.83 19.41
C ARG A 94 -8.82 3.44 20.77
N THR A 95 -9.37 2.63 21.65
CA THR A 95 -9.51 2.89 23.09
C THR A 95 -8.63 1.90 23.87
N THR A 96 -9.16 0.72 24.19
CA THR A 96 -8.50 -0.31 25.00
C THR A 96 -8.08 -1.54 24.21
N GLU A 97 -8.36 -1.59 22.90
CA GLU A 97 -8.11 -2.78 22.09
C GLU A 97 -6.62 -3.14 22.07
N ARG A 98 -6.33 -4.42 22.32
CA ARG A 98 -4.95 -4.94 22.32
C ARG A 98 -4.34 -4.97 20.92
N ASP A 99 -5.15 -5.31 19.93
CA ASP A 99 -4.74 -5.43 18.53
C ASP A 99 -5.24 -4.19 17.78
N TYR A 100 -4.31 -3.45 17.17
CA TYR A 100 -4.59 -2.18 16.51
C TYR A 100 -3.48 -1.82 15.52
N ILE A 101 -3.73 -0.84 14.66
CA ILE A 101 -2.72 -0.27 13.78
C ILE A 101 -2.21 1.05 14.37
N ARG A 102 -0.89 1.18 14.55
CA ARG A 102 -0.25 2.46 14.81
C ARG A 102 0.27 3.04 13.50
N ILE A 103 -0.42 4.06 13.00
CA ILE A 103 -0.03 4.80 11.79
C ILE A 103 0.97 5.87 12.21
N TYR A 104 2.20 5.77 11.75
CA TYR A 104 3.29 6.62 12.21
C TYR A 104 4.20 7.12 11.10
N LYS A 105 4.91 8.21 11.38
CA LYS A 105 5.92 8.77 10.47
C LYS A 105 7.21 7.96 10.59
N GLY A 106 7.31 6.88 9.83
CA GLY A 106 8.49 6.04 9.71
C GLY A 106 9.35 6.40 8.50
N LYS A 107 10.18 5.44 8.07
CA LYS A 107 10.93 5.50 6.81
C LYS A 107 10.15 4.72 5.75
N GLY A 108 9.97 5.31 4.57
CA GLY A 108 9.18 4.69 3.49
C GLY A 108 7.71 4.49 3.84
N CYS A 109 7.00 3.87 2.91
CA CYS A 109 5.62 3.41 3.06
C CYS A 109 5.68 1.90 3.29
N SER A 110 5.02 1.43 4.34
CA SER A 110 4.95 0.00 4.62
C SER A 110 3.88 -0.36 5.63
N SER A 111 3.45 -1.61 5.58
CA SER A 111 2.42 -2.14 6.46
C SER A 111 2.60 -3.65 6.68
N GLY A 112 2.15 -4.13 7.83
CA GLY A 112 1.94 -5.56 8.03
C GLY A 112 0.69 -6.04 7.31
N VAL A 113 0.70 -7.26 6.78
CA VAL A 113 -0.51 -7.83 6.16
C VAL A 113 -1.45 -8.44 7.18
N GLY A 114 -2.72 -8.01 7.15
CA GLY A 114 -3.79 -8.49 8.02
C GLY A 114 -3.63 -8.06 9.48
N LYS A 115 -4.34 -8.74 10.39
CA LYS A 115 -4.32 -8.46 11.82
C LYS A 115 -3.16 -9.13 12.53
N TRP A 116 -2.37 -8.35 13.26
CA TRP A 116 -1.35 -8.85 14.17
C TRP A 116 -1.84 -8.86 15.63
N VAL A 117 -1.07 -9.49 16.51
CA VAL A 117 -1.32 -9.59 17.95
C VAL A 117 -0.42 -8.56 18.62
N GLN A 118 -0.96 -7.80 19.58
CA GLN A 118 -0.27 -6.70 20.29
C GLN A 118 0.11 -5.50 19.41
N GLY A 119 -0.71 -5.23 18.40
CA GLY A 119 -0.56 -4.10 17.50
C GLY A 119 0.41 -4.33 16.34
N GLN A 120 0.26 -3.53 15.28
CA GLN A 120 1.18 -3.48 14.15
C GLN A 120 1.46 -2.04 13.72
N LEU A 121 2.59 -1.85 13.07
CA LEU A 121 3.00 -0.58 12.53
C LEU A 121 2.53 -0.43 11.07
N LEU A 122 2.10 0.78 10.73
CA LEU A 122 1.92 1.23 9.35
C LEU A 122 2.72 2.52 9.19
N SER A 123 3.79 2.46 8.40
CA SER A 123 4.67 3.60 8.15
C SER A 123 4.12 4.45 7.01
N LEU A 124 3.95 5.75 7.28
CA LEU A 124 3.76 6.77 6.26
C LEU A 124 4.89 7.79 6.41
N GLY A 125 6.01 7.52 5.75
CA GLY A 125 7.16 8.44 5.66
C GLY A 125 6.96 9.57 4.66
N GLU A 126 8.03 10.32 4.39
CA GLU A 126 8.01 11.32 3.32
C GLU A 126 7.71 10.68 1.96
N GLY A 127 6.85 11.34 1.17
CA GLY A 127 6.36 10.82 -0.11
C GLY A 127 5.12 9.90 -0.01
N CYS A 128 4.75 9.41 1.18
CA CYS A 128 3.67 8.42 1.34
C CYS A 128 2.26 9.00 1.47
N TYR A 129 2.08 10.31 1.34
CA TYR A 129 0.82 10.99 1.70
C TYR A 129 -0.19 11.09 0.56
N SER A 130 0.12 10.53 -0.62
CA SER A 130 -0.84 10.46 -1.72
C SER A 130 -2.02 9.57 -1.34
N ARG A 131 -3.20 9.87 -1.87
CA ARG A 131 -4.40 9.07 -1.59
C ARG A 131 -4.21 7.59 -1.96
N GLY A 132 -3.59 7.34 -3.10
CA GLY A 132 -3.34 5.98 -3.59
C GLY A 132 -2.44 5.17 -2.65
N ILE A 133 -1.33 5.75 -2.22
CA ILE A 133 -0.40 5.08 -1.28
C ILE A 133 -1.09 4.79 0.05
N ILE A 134 -1.83 5.75 0.62
CA ILE A 134 -2.52 5.51 1.90
C ILE A 134 -3.55 4.38 1.75
N LEU A 135 -4.31 4.34 0.65
CA LEU A 135 -5.26 3.26 0.40
C LEU A 135 -4.56 1.89 0.26
N HIS A 136 -3.40 1.85 -0.38
CA HIS A 136 -2.57 0.68 -0.56
C HIS A 136 -2.08 0.11 0.78
N GLU A 137 -1.47 0.93 1.62
CA GLU A 137 -0.96 0.51 2.93
C GLU A 137 -2.08 0.05 3.88
N LEU A 138 -3.24 0.71 3.80
CA LEU A 138 -4.44 0.25 4.49
C LEU A 138 -4.95 -1.09 3.93
N GLY A 139 -4.81 -1.32 2.62
CA GLY A 139 -5.14 -2.59 1.94
C GLY A 139 -4.30 -3.76 2.45
N HIS A 140 -2.99 -3.54 2.61
CA HIS A 140 -2.13 -4.49 3.32
C HIS A 140 -2.64 -4.76 4.72
N ALA A 141 -2.89 -3.71 5.52
CA ALA A 141 -3.34 -3.86 6.89
C ALA A 141 -4.69 -4.61 7.01
N ILE A 142 -5.57 -4.46 6.02
CA ILE A 142 -6.84 -5.20 5.91
C ILE A 142 -6.59 -6.69 5.61
N GLY A 143 -5.55 -7.01 4.84
CA GLY A 143 -5.13 -8.39 4.61
C GLY A 143 -4.70 -8.72 3.19
N PHE A 144 -4.47 -7.75 2.31
CA PHE A 144 -4.15 -8.01 0.90
C PHE A 144 -2.66 -7.94 0.60
N TYR A 145 -2.22 -8.77 -0.34
CA TYR A 145 -0.89 -8.67 -0.95
C TYR A 145 -1.01 -8.07 -2.35
N HIS A 146 0.12 -7.90 -3.02
CA HIS A 146 0.15 -7.33 -4.35
C HIS A 146 -0.51 -8.17 -5.43
N GLU A 147 -1.17 -7.48 -6.35
CA GLU A 147 -1.86 -8.07 -7.51
C GLU A 147 -0.85 -8.68 -8.51
N HIS A 148 0.33 -8.09 -8.71
CA HIS A 148 1.38 -8.64 -9.59
C HIS A 148 2.05 -9.91 -9.07
N LYS A 149 1.72 -10.35 -7.84
CA LYS A 149 2.26 -11.56 -7.20
C LYS A 149 1.31 -12.75 -7.28
N ARG A 150 0.10 -12.57 -7.83
CA ARG A 150 -0.86 -13.67 -8.02
C ARG A 150 -0.23 -14.81 -8.82
N SER A 151 -0.64 -16.03 -8.51
CA SER A 151 -0.17 -17.25 -9.20
C SER A 151 -0.59 -17.31 -10.68
N ASP A 152 -1.60 -16.55 -11.07
CA ASP A 152 -2.08 -16.46 -12.45
C ASP A 152 -1.57 -15.22 -13.18
N ARG A 153 -0.72 -14.38 -12.56
CA ARG A 153 -0.34 -13.07 -13.11
C ARG A 153 0.33 -13.17 -14.48
N ASP A 154 1.06 -14.25 -14.79
CA ASP A 154 1.70 -14.43 -16.10
C ASP A 154 0.68 -14.59 -17.24
N LYS A 155 -0.61 -14.79 -16.97
CA LYS A 155 -1.66 -14.72 -18.00
C LYS A 155 -1.97 -13.27 -18.41
N TYR A 156 -1.68 -12.31 -17.54
CA TYR A 156 -2.11 -10.91 -17.64
C TYR A 156 -0.95 -9.93 -17.82
N LEU A 157 0.19 -10.22 -17.19
CA LEU A 157 1.37 -9.36 -17.18
C LEU A 157 2.56 -10.02 -17.87
N ARG A 158 3.48 -9.19 -18.34
CA ARG A 158 4.85 -9.56 -18.72
C ARG A 158 5.82 -8.83 -17.80
N VAL A 159 6.73 -9.59 -17.18
CA VAL A 159 7.86 -9.06 -16.41
C VAL A 159 9.08 -8.92 -17.31
N HIS A 160 9.71 -7.75 -17.28
CA HIS A 160 10.95 -7.47 -18.00
C HIS A 160 12.13 -7.60 -17.05
N TRP A 161 12.57 -8.84 -16.81
CA TRP A 161 13.58 -9.16 -15.80
C TRP A 161 14.88 -8.36 -15.97
N GLY A 162 15.33 -8.12 -17.21
CA GLY A 162 16.53 -7.33 -17.50
C GLY A 162 16.43 -5.83 -17.17
N ASN A 163 15.24 -5.34 -16.82
CA ASN A 163 15.01 -3.95 -16.42
C ASN A 163 14.91 -3.77 -14.90
N ILE A 164 14.88 -4.85 -14.13
CA ILE A 164 14.78 -4.81 -12.67
C ILE A 164 16.13 -4.40 -12.07
N ARG A 165 16.09 -3.54 -11.05
CA ARG A 165 17.26 -3.17 -10.26
C ARG A 165 17.82 -4.40 -9.54
N LYS A 166 19.12 -4.64 -9.69
CA LYS A 166 19.80 -5.79 -9.07
C LYS A 166 19.49 -5.89 -7.56
N GLY A 167 19.08 -7.08 -7.13
CA GLY A 167 18.71 -7.38 -5.74
C GLY A 167 17.22 -7.19 -5.41
N PHE A 168 16.37 -6.87 -6.40
CA PHE A 168 14.92 -6.75 -6.26
C PHE A 168 14.14 -7.74 -7.14
N GLU A 169 14.82 -8.73 -7.73
CA GLU A 169 14.20 -9.75 -8.57
C GLU A 169 13.15 -10.57 -7.79
N GLU A 170 13.40 -10.83 -6.50
CA GLU A 170 12.47 -11.54 -5.61
C GLU A 170 11.10 -10.84 -5.50
N GLU A 171 11.06 -9.52 -5.68
CA GLU A 171 9.81 -8.74 -5.63
C GLU A 171 8.86 -9.07 -6.78
N PHE A 172 9.32 -9.75 -7.83
CA PHE A 172 8.51 -10.14 -8.98
C PHE A 172 8.18 -11.64 -9.03
N ILE A 173 8.70 -12.45 -8.10
CA ILE A 173 8.42 -13.89 -8.04
C ILE A 173 6.95 -14.13 -7.65
N MET A 174 6.22 -14.92 -8.42
CA MET A 174 4.82 -15.24 -8.12
C MET A 174 4.69 -16.05 -6.83
N LYS A 175 3.61 -15.83 -6.09
CA LYS A 175 3.18 -16.75 -5.04
C LYS A 175 2.67 -18.06 -5.66
N ALA A 176 2.91 -19.19 -5.02
CA ALA A 176 2.37 -20.47 -5.49
C ALA A 176 0.82 -20.48 -5.43
N PRO A 177 0.11 -21.27 -6.25
CA PRO A 177 -1.36 -21.32 -6.23
C PRO A 177 -1.97 -21.57 -4.85
N ARG A 178 -1.39 -22.50 -4.08
CA ARG A 178 -1.79 -22.78 -2.68
C ARG A 178 -1.56 -21.61 -1.72
N GLN A 179 -0.75 -20.64 -2.14
CA GLN A 179 -0.41 -19.43 -1.44
C GLN A 179 -1.15 -18.22 -2.03
N ASN A 180 -2.30 -18.39 -2.69
CA ASN A 180 -3.17 -17.29 -3.14
C ASN A 180 -4.64 -17.65 -2.93
N ILE A 181 -5.50 -16.66 -2.68
CA ILE A 181 -6.95 -16.77 -2.84
C ILE A 181 -7.34 -15.69 -3.84
N LEU A 182 -7.88 -16.10 -4.98
CA LEU A 182 -8.27 -15.19 -6.05
C LEU A 182 -9.78 -14.96 -5.94
N TYR A 183 -10.16 -13.87 -5.29
CA TYR A 183 -11.56 -13.53 -5.08
C TYR A 183 -12.20 -12.98 -6.36
N THR A 184 -11.45 -12.25 -7.18
CA THR A 184 -11.87 -11.71 -8.47
C THR A 184 -10.87 -12.01 -9.60
N ALA A 185 -11.28 -11.72 -10.84
CA ALA A 185 -10.38 -11.73 -12.00
C ALA A 185 -9.26 -10.67 -11.83
N PHE A 186 -8.15 -10.87 -12.53
CA PHE A 186 -7.00 -9.96 -12.46
C PHE A 186 -7.40 -8.52 -12.80
N ASP A 187 -6.97 -7.57 -11.96
CA ASP A 187 -7.32 -6.16 -12.10
C ASP A 187 -6.11 -5.26 -12.35
N TYR A 188 -5.98 -4.77 -13.59
CA TYR A 188 -4.94 -3.84 -14.01
C TYR A 188 -5.01 -2.46 -13.33
N GLN A 189 -6.14 -2.12 -12.71
CA GLN A 189 -6.35 -0.86 -12.01
C GLN A 189 -6.30 -1.01 -10.48
N SER A 190 -6.10 -2.23 -9.97
CA SER A 190 -6.07 -2.50 -8.54
C SER A 190 -5.12 -1.55 -7.81
N ILE A 191 -5.56 -1.07 -6.65
CA ILE A 191 -4.72 -0.29 -5.74
C ILE A 191 -3.49 -1.10 -5.30
N MET A 192 -3.59 -2.42 -5.29
CA MET A 192 -2.52 -3.37 -4.92
C MET A 192 -1.61 -3.74 -6.11
N LEU A 193 -1.78 -3.12 -7.28
CA LEU A 193 -0.92 -3.35 -8.45
C LEU A 193 0.10 -2.23 -8.63
N TYR A 194 1.39 -2.59 -8.60
CA TYR A 194 2.49 -1.68 -8.92
C TYR A 194 2.48 -1.19 -10.37
N GLY A 195 3.04 0.01 -10.57
CA GLY A 195 3.15 0.65 -11.88
C GLY A 195 4.21 0.03 -12.79
N GLU A 196 4.24 0.45 -14.05
CA GLU A 196 5.12 -0.10 -15.08
C GLU A 196 6.62 -0.05 -14.75
N THR A 197 7.06 0.92 -13.94
CA THR A 197 8.47 1.20 -13.65
C THR A 197 8.91 0.83 -12.23
N ALA A 198 8.09 0.09 -11.48
CA ALA A 198 8.42 -0.32 -10.12
C ALA A 198 9.73 -1.12 -10.10
N PHE A 199 10.64 -0.79 -9.18
CA PHE A 199 11.98 -1.37 -9.05
C PHE A 199 12.83 -1.32 -10.33
N SER A 200 12.59 -0.33 -11.19
CA SER A 200 13.38 -0.15 -12.39
C SER A 200 14.83 0.21 -12.08
N LYS A 201 15.78 -0.40 -12.79
CA LYS A 201 17.22 -0.16 -12.62
C LYS A 201 17.65 1.28 -12.89
N ASP A 202 16.89 2.02 -13.69
CA ASP A 202 17.17 3.40 -14.11
C ASP A 202 16.00 4.37 -13.81
N GLY A 203 14.95 3.87 -13.14
CA GLY A 203 13.74 4.64 -12.84
C GLY A 203 12.84 4.95 -14.05
N ARG A 204 13.14 4.43 -15.25
CA ARG A 204 12.44 4.76 -16.50
C ARG A 204 12.02 3.52 -17.28
N SER A 205 12.88 2.52 -17.34
CA SER A 205 12.64 1.25 -18.03
C SER A 205 11.47 0.51 -17.38
N LYS A 206 10.53 0.03 -18.20
CA LYS A 206 9.39 -0.73 -17.69
C LYS A 206 9.83 -2.10 -17.19
N THR A 207 9.52 -2.44 -15.95
CA THR A 207 9.68 -3.78 -15.34
C THR A 207 8.41 -4.60 -15.50
N LEU A 208 7.25 -3.95 -15.63
CA LEU A 208 5.94 -4.57 -15.82
C LEU A 208 5.20 -3.97 -17.01
N THR A 209 4.53 -4.82 -17.78
CA THR A 209 3.59 -4.41 -18.84
C THR A 209 2.37 -5.32 -18.86
N ALA A 210 1.20 -4.77 -19.16
CA ALA A 210 0.00 -5.55 -19.37
C ALA A 210 -0.01 -6.19 -20.75
N LYS A 211 -0.38 -7.47 -20.82
CA LYS A 211 -0.47 -8.20 -22.10
C LYS A 211 -1.60 -7.72 -23.00
N ASN A 212 -2.63 -7.08 -22.43
CA ASN A 212 -3.74 -6.48 -23.17
C ASN A 212 -3.50 -5.01 -23.56
N GLY A 213 -2.28 -4.47 -23.34
CA GLY A 213 -1.94 -3.09 -23.65
C GLY A 213 -2.43 -2.04 -22.63
N ALA A 214 -3.10 -2.45 -21.55
CA ALA A 214 -3.50 -1.53 -20.48
C ALA A 214 -2.27 -0.87 -19.83
N ARG A 215 -2.37 0.44 -19.54
CA ARG A 215 -1.31 1.17 -18.83
C ARG A 215 -1.39 0.88 -17.33
N LEU A 216 -0.30 0.42 -16.74
CA LEU A 216 -0.19 0.17 -15.29
C LEU A 216 0.23 1.45 -14.58
N LEU A 217 -0.73 2.17 -14.00
CA LEU A 217 -0.42 3.41 -13.27
C LEU A 217 0.35 3.10 -11.98
N PRO A 218 1.36 3.94 -11.62
CA PRO A 218 1.99 3.87 -10.30
C PRO A 218 0.97 4.15 -9.19
N VAL A 219 1.18 3.57 -8.01
CA VAL A 219 0.22 3.58 -6.89
C VAL A 219 -0.11 5.00 -6.48
N TYR A 220 0.89 5.89 -6.42
CA TYR A 220 0.69 7.30 -6.08
C TYR A 220 -0.26 8.07 -7.01
N LYS A 221 -0.47 7.59 -8.26
CA LYS A 221 -1.43 8.20 -9.23
C LYS A 221 -2.82 7.60 -9.17
N LYS A 222 -3.02 6.49 -8.46
CA LYS A 222 -4.33 5.86 -8.31
C LYS A 222 -5.18 6.69 -7.35
N THR A 223 -6.40 7.01 -7.76
CA THR A 223 -7.28 7.95 -7.04
C THR A 223 -8.25 7.27 -6.08
N GLY A 224 -8.36 5.94 -6.14
CA GLY A 224 -9.28 5.17 -5.31
C GLY A 224 -9.14 3.66 -5.50
N LEU A 225 -9.92 2.92 -4.72
CA LEU A 225 -10.14 1.49 -4.86
C LEU A 225 -10.88 1.21 -6.17
N SER A 226 -10.40 0.23 -6.91
CA SER A 226 -11.16 -0.32 -8.03
C SER A 226 -12.42 -1.05 -7.55
N LYS A 227 -13.28 -1.45 -8.48
CA LYS A 227 -14.43 -2.30 -8.17
C LYS A 227 -13.97 -3.67 -7.64
N SER A 228 -12.91 -4.24 -8.21
CA SER A 228 -12.36 -5.53 -7.80
C SER A 228 -11.73 -5.45 -6.41
N ASP A 229 -11.02 -4.37 -6.07
CA ASP A 229 -10.44 -4.17 -4.73
C ASP A 229 -11.53 -4.21 -3.65
N ALA A 230 -12.64 -3.50 -3.86
CA ALA A 230 -13.75 -3.50 -2.92
C ALA A 230 -14.47 -4.86 -2.84
N GLU A 231 -14.67 -5.51 -3.99
CA GLU A 231 -15.29 -6.84 -4.08
C GLU A 231 -14.43 -7.90 -3.36
N ASP A 232 -13.12 -7.85 -3.53
CA ASP A 232 -12.17 -8.74 -2.86
C ASP A 232 -12.26 -8.59 -1.33
N VAL A 233 -12.26 -7.35 -0.83
CA VAL A 233 -12.47 -7.07 0.61
C VAL A 233 -13.82 -7.62 1.06
N ASN A 234 -14.88 -7.38 0.31
CA ASN A 234 -16.24 -7.82 0.66
C ASN A 234 -16.37 -9.33 0.71
N ARG A 235 -15.77 -10.05 -0.24
CA ARG A 235 -15.72 -11.52 -0.26
C ARG A 235 -14.86 -12.05 0.88
N MET A 236 -13.70 -11.44 1.15
CA MET A 236 -12.82 -11.85 2.24
C MET A 236 -13.49 -11.67 3.61
N TYR A 237 -14.17 -10.56 3.85
CA TYR A 237 -14.83 -10.28 5.14
C TYR A 237 -16.28 -10.74 5.21
N ARG A 238 -16.80 -11.37 4.15
CA ARG A 238 -18.21 -11.81 4.03
C ARG A 238 -19.18 -10.68 4.38
N CYS A 239 -18.90 -9.50 3.82
CA CYS A 239 -19.72 -8.34 4.05
C CYS A 239 -21.16 -8.62 3.59
N ARG A 240 -22.14 -8.41 4.47
CA ARG A 240 -23.54 -8.48 4.08
C ARG A 240 -23.78 -7.34 3.09
N ARG A 241 -24.33 -7.65 1.91
CA ARG A 241 -24.92 -6.62 1.07
C ARG A 241 -26.02 -5.97 1.91
N ASN A 242 -25.96 -4.66 2.10
CA ASN A 242 -27.13 -3.95 2.58
C ASN A 242 -28.22 -4.20 1.52
N ALA A 243 -29.23 -4.98 1.87
CA ALA A 243 -30.44 -5.09 1.07
C ALA A 243 -31.13 -3.73 1.15
N ARG A 244 -30.80 -2.84 0.20
CA ARG A 244 -31.43 -1.54 -0.08
C ARG A 244 -30.71 -0.94 -1.29
N GLU A 245 -31.05 -1.48 -2.47
CA GLU A 245 -31.32 -0.67 -3.66
C GLU A 245 -32.82 -0.84 -3.93
#